data_AF-A0A9E9CBJ3-F1
#
_entry.id   AF-A0A9E9CBJ3-F1
#
_cell.length_a   1.000
_cell.length_b   1.000
_cell.length_c   1.000
_cell.angle_alpha   90.00
_cell.angle_beta   90.00
_cell.angle_gamma   90.00
#
_symmetry.space_group_name_H-M   'P 1'
#
loop_
_entity.id
_entity.type
_entity.pdbx_description
1 polymer ?
#
loop_
_entity_poly.entity_id
_entity_poly.type
_entity_poly.pdbx_seq_one_letter_code
_entity_poly.pdbx_strand_id
1 'polypeptide(L)'
;MSSPMLTQSAIPATEQRLVNKLDIYQGLGVTEVWQWQNGQFQIYHLRSTGYEVIASSELLPNLDFSLLTRYVKPAAQFDAVMEFRESFAVAEGKRLRSKG
;
A
#
# COMPACT_ATOMS: atom_id res chain seq x y z
N MET A 1 18.97 45.23 28.79
CA MET A 1 17.71 45.39 28.03
C MET A 1 17.99 44.89 26.62
N SER A 2 17.58 43.68 26.28
CA SER A 2 17.76 43.11 24.95
C SER A 2 16.55 42.26 24.60
N SER A 3 15.85 42.63 23.54
CA SER A 3 15.16 41.68 22.68
C SER A 3 15.96 41.59 21.39
N PRO A 4 15.96 40.41 20.74
CA PRO A 4 15.36 40.40 19.42
C PRO A 4 14.35 39.27 19.22
N MET A 5 13.52 39.54 18.23
CA MET A 5 12.41 38.80 17.65
C MET A 5 12.92 37.79 16.62
N LEU A 6 12.35 36.58 16.53
CA LEU A 6 11.79 35.97 15.30
C LEU A 6 11.48 34.47 15.45
N THR A 7 10.33 34.16 14.89
CA THR A 7 9.57 32.90 14.74
C THR A 7 10.30 31.81 13.95
N GLN A 8 9.87 30.54 14.15
CA GLN A 8 9.58 29.52 13.12
C GLN A 8 10.26 28.14 13.32
N SER A 9 9.47 27.13 13.68
CA SER A 9 9.24 25.93 12.85
C SER A 9 7.95 25.26 13.35
N ALA A 10 6.80 25.53 12.75
CA ALA A 10 6.30 24.70 11.66
C ALA A 10 6.35 23.20 12.02
N ILE A 11 5.32 22.69 12.70
CA ILE A 11 4.91 21.31 12.47
C ILE A 11 3.84 21.39 11.39
N PRO A 12 4.12 20.92 10.15
CA PRO A 12 3.18 21.00 9.06
C PRO A 12 1.96 20.11 9.31
N ALA A 13 0.88 20.56 8.70
CA ALA A 13 -0.45 20.00 8.76
C ALA A 13 -0.55 18.55 8.27
N THR A 14 -1.66 17.92 8.66
CA THR A 14 -2.36 16.83 7.97
C THR A 14 -1.69 15.45 7.92
N GLU A 15 -1.72 14.72 9.04
CA GLU A 15 -1.77 13.24 9.03
C GLU A 15 -3.21 12.70 8.89
N GLN A 16 -4.16 13.54 8.47
CA GLN A 16 -5.51 13.07 8.16
C GLN A 16 -5.61 12.66 6.69
N ARG A 17 -5.36 11.36 6.42
CA ARG A 17 -6.12 10.65 5.37
C ARG A 17 -6.06 9.13 5.38
N LEU A 18 -5.58 8.48 6.43
CA LEU A 18 -5.86 7.05 6.56
C LEU A 18 -7.08 6.85 7.44
N VAL A 19 -8.23 6.75 6.78
CA VAL A 19 -9.24 5.86 7.33
C VAL A 19 -8.53 4.51 7.49
N ASN A 20 -8.47 4.00 8.72
CA ASN A 20 -7.99 2.66 8.96
C ASN A 20 -8.91 1.72 8.16
N LYS A 21 -8.40 1.14 7.07
CA LYS A 21 -9.21 0.34 6.15
C LYS A 21 -9.91 -0.81 6.88
N LEU A 22 -9.31 -1.29 7.97
CA LEU A 22 -9.92 -2.27 8.85
C LEU A 22 -11.20 -1.73 9.49
N ASP A 23 -11.28 -0.47 9.92
CA ASP A 23 -12.51 0.10 10.50
C ASP A 23 -13.63 0.17 9.45
N ILE A 24 -13.30 0.49 8.19
CA ILE A 24 -14.27 0.41 7.08
C ILE A 24 -14.71 -1.03 6.86
N TYR A 25 -13.77 -1.97 6.74
CA TYR A 25 -14.07 -3.37 6.49
C TYR A 25 -14.88 -4.01 7.64
N GLN A 26 -14.65 -3.56 8.87
CA GLN A 26 -15.43 -3.94 10.04
C GLN A 26 -16.87 -3.41 9.92
N GLY A 27 -17.06 -2.14 9.55
CA GLY A 27 -18.38 -1.58 9.29
C GLY A 27 -19.13 -2.28 8.14
N LEU A 28 -18.39 -2.85 7.19
CA LEU A 28 -18.92 -3.66 6.09
C LEU A 28 -19.10 -5.14 6.43
N GLY A 29 -18.66 -5.59 7.61
CA GLY A 29 -18.79 -6.99 8.04
C GLY A 29 -17.89 -7.98 7.30
N VAL A 30 -16.75 -7.54 6.76
CA VAL A 30 -15.81 -8.41 6.04
C VAL A 30 -15.19 -9.40 7.03
N THR A 31 -15.53 -10.69 6.91
CA THR A 31 -15.13 -11.71 7.89
C THR A 31 -13.63 -11.88 8.03
N GLU A 32 -12.89 -11.84 6.91
CA GLU A 32 -11.44 -12.05 6.91
C GLU A 32 -10.75 -11.08 5.94
N VAL A 33 -9.64 -10.46 6.37
CA VAL A 33 -8.84 -9.52 5.57
C VAL A 33 -7.39 -9.99 5.55
N TRP A 34 -6.81 -10.14 4.36
CA TRP A 34 -5.40 -10.49 4.19
C TRP A 34 -4.62 -9.27 3.74
N GLN A 35 -3.70 -8.80 4.56
CA GLN A 35 -2.76 -7.78 4.17
C GLN A 35 -1.43 -8.41 3.79
N TRP A 36 -0.95 -8.07 2.60
CA TRP A 36 0.41 -8.36 2.20
C TRP A 36 1.32 -7.20 2.58
N GLN A 37 2.31 -7.45 3.44
CA GLN A 37 3.31 -6.46 3.81
C GLN A 37 4.66 -7.14 4.05
N ASN A 38 5.74 -6.52 3.55
CA ASN A 38 7.12 -6.99 3.78
C ASN A 38 7.37 -8.47 3.43
N GLY A 39 6.69 -9.01 2.42
CA GLY A 39 6.87 -10.39 1.97
C GLY A 39 6.07 -11.43 2.76
N GLN A 40 5.18 -10.99 3.66
CA GLN A 40 4.39 -11.85 4.51
C GLN A 40 2.91 -11.45 4.49
N PHE A 41 2.05 -12.41 4.80
CA PHE A 41 0.63 -12.15 5.02
C PHE A 41 0.36 -11.91 6.50
N GLN A 42 -0.32 -10.82 6.79
CA GLN A 42 -1.03 -10.62 8.05
C GLN A 42 -2.51 -10.91 7.81
N ILE A 43 -3.06 -11.87 8.54
CA ILE A 43 -4.46 -12.28 8.42
C ILE A 43 -5.22 -11.67 9.59
N TYR A 44 -6.31 -10.97 9.28
CA TYR A 44 -7.22 -10.39 10.27
C TYR A 44 -8.57 -11.08 10.17
N HIS A 45 -9.13 -11.52 11.29
CA HIS A 45 -10.48 -12.07 11.34
C HIS A 45 -11.39 -11.20 12.20
N LEU A 46 -12.59 -10.93 11.69
CA LEU A 46 -13.60 -10.13 12.39
C LEU A 46 -14.28 -10.98 13.47
N ARG A 47 -14.12 -10.58 14.72
CA ARG A 47 -14.84 -11.12 15.89
C ARG A 47 -15.90 -10.13 16.35
N SER A 48 -16.60 -10.48 17.43
CA SER A 48 -17.62 -9.61 18.05
C SER A 48 -17.05 -8.26 18.51
N THR A 49 -15.78 -8.20 18.88
CA THR A 49 -15.12 -6.99 19.40
C THR A 49 -14.30 -6.24 18.33
N GLY A 50 -14.25 -6.73 17.09
CA GLY A 50 -13.44 -6.17 16.00
C GLY A 50 -12.45 -7.17 15.40
N TYR A 51 -11.50 -6.68 14.63
CA TYR A 51 -10.47 -7.53 14.00
C TYR A 51 -9.40 -7.97 15.00
N GLU A 52 -9.07 -9.27 14.96
CA GLU A 52 -7.87 -9.82 15.58
C GLU A 52 -6.94 -10.43 14.53
N VAL A 53 -5.66 -10.51 14.85
CA VAL A 53 -4.67 -11.16 13.98
C VAL A 53 -4.66 -12.66 14.25
N ILE A 54 -4.74 -13.46 13.19
CA ILE A 54 -4.68 -14.92 13.26
C ILE A 54 -3.50 -15.48 12.46
N ALA A 55 -3.04 -16.67 12.82
CA ALA A 55 -1.88 -17.32 12.20
C ALA A 55 -2.19 -18.00 10.85
N SER A 56 -3.45 -18.40 10.63
CA SER A 56 -3.91 -19.12 9.45
C SER A 56 -5.37 -18.77 9.16
N SER A 57 -5.78 -18.77 7.89
CA SER A 57 -7.17 -18.52 7.50
C SER A 57 -8.15 -19.51 8.12
N GLU A 58 -9.25 -19.01 8.69
CA GLU A 58 -10.37 -19.85 9.13
C GLU A 58 -11.32 -20.14 7.98
N LEU A 59 -11.41 -19.24 7.00
CA LEU A 59 -12.20 -19.45 5.79
C LEU A 59 -11.58 -20.48 4.84
N LEU A 60 -10.24 -20.58 4.81
CA LEU A 60 -9.46 -21.50 3.98
C LEU A 60 -8.43 -22.26 4.82
N PRO A 61 -8.85 -23.23 5.65
CA PRO A 61 -7.95 -23.94 6.58
C PRO A 61 -6.86 -24.76 5.87
N ASN A 62 -7.06 -25.11 4.60
CA ASN A 62 -6.11 -25.91 3.81
C ASN A 62 -5.16 -25.04 2.96
N LEU A 63 -5.25 -23.71 3.05
CA LEU A 63 -4.40 -22.82 2.27
C LEU A 63 -3.06 -22.60 2.98
N ASP A 64 -1.97 -23.00 2.32
CA ASP A 64 -0.62 -22.67 2.78
C ASP A 64 -0.23 -21.25 2.35
N PHE A 65 -0.33 -20.31 3.28
CA PHE A 65 0.08 -18.91 3.06
C PHE A 65 1.58 -18.76 2.79
N SER A 66 2.42 -19.68 3.29
CA SER A 66 3.86 -19.69 3.04
C SER A 66 4.20 -20.20 1.64
N LEU A 67 3.33 -21.03 1.05
CA LEU A 67 3.39 -21.33 -0.39
C LEU A 67 2.90 -20.16 -1.21
N LEU A 68 1.76 -19.56 -0.82
CA LEU A 68 1.16 -18.44 -1.54
C LEU A 68 2.11 -17.24 -1.63
N THR A 69 2.89 -16.95 -0.58
CA THR A 69 3.87 -15.86 -0.57
C THR A 69 4.89 -15.95 -1.70
N ARG A 70 5.22 -17.15 -2.17
CA ARG A 70 6.17 -17.35 -3.28
C ARG A 70 5.61 -16.91 -4.64
N TYR A 71 4.29 -16.81 -4.76
CA TYR A 71 3.60 -16.47 -6.00
C TYR A 71 3.03 -15.05 -6.03
N VAL A 72 2.90 -14.41 -4.87
CA VAL A 72 2.51 -13.00 -4.81
C VAL A 72 3.71 -12.13 -5.19
N LYS A 73 3.58 -11.39 -6.30
CA LYS A 73 4.59 -10.45 -6.81
C LYS A 73 4.04 -9.01 -6.80
N PRO A 74 4.08 -8.29 -5.67
CA PRO A 74 3.60 -6.91 -5.60
C PRO A 74 4.48 -5.94 -6.38
N ALA A 75 5.78 -6.25 -6.52
CA ALA A 75 6.75 -5.40 -7.23
C ALA A 75 6.41 -5.21 -8.72
N ALA A 76 5.71 -6.17 -9.34
CA ALA A 76 5.41 -6.14 -10.77
C ALA A 76 4.37 -5.07 -11.18
N GLN A 77 3.60 -4.49 -10.25
CA GLN A 77 2.67 -3.41 -10.59
C GLN A 77 3.40 -2.09 -10.89
N PHE A 78 4.40 -1.73 -10.09
CA PHE A 78 5.16 -0.51 -10.31
C PHE A 78 6.09 -0.66 -11.51
N ASP A 79 6.74 -1.82 -11.67
CA ASP A 79 7.60 -2.10 -12.81
C ASP A 79 6.82 -2.02 -14.13
N ALA A 80 5.62 -2.60 -14.20
CA ALA A 80 4.77 -2.53 -15.41
C ALA A 80 4.31 -1.10 -15.74
N VAL A 81 3.98 -0.28 -14.73
CA VAL A 81 3.61 1.13 -14.94
C VAL A 81 4.83 1.95 -15.37
N MET A 82 6.01 1.70 -14.81
CA MET A 82 7.24 2.40 -15.19
C MET A 82 7.71 2.00 -16.61
N GLU A 83 7.72 0.71 -16.93
CA GLU A 83 8.04 0.19 -18.26
C GLU A 83 7.08 0.76 -19.32
N PHE A 84 5.78 0.80 -19.01
CA PHE A 84 4.79 1.44 -19.89
C PHE A 84 5.09 2.93 -20.09
N ARG A 85 5.39 3.69 -19.04
CA ARG A 85 5.76 5.12 -19.16
C ARG A 85 7.03 5.32 -19.99
N GLU A 86 8.03 4.48 -19.82
CA GLU A 86 9.28 4.54 -20.57
C GLU A 86 9.08 4.26 -22.06
N SER A 87 8.13 3.38 -22.41
CA SER A 87 7.81 3.07 -23.81
C SER A 87 7.33 4.29 -24.63
N PHE A 88 6.68 5.27 -23.98
CA PHE A 88 6.27 6.53 -24.62
C PHE A 88 7.37 7.60 -24.61
N ALA A 89 8.23 7.64 -23.59
CA ALA A 89 9.32 8.61 -23.51
C ALA A 89 10.37 8.41 -24.62
N VAL A 90 10.63 7.15 -25.01
CA VAL A 90 11.56 6.82 -26.11
C VAL A 90 10.95 7.15 -27.49
N ALA A 91 9.62 7.09 -27.62
CA ALA A 91 8.92 7.36 -28.88
C ALA A 91 8.96 8.86 -29.27
N GLU A 92 8.91 9.78 -28.29
CA GLU A 92 8.99 11.23 -28.57
C GLU A 92 10.41 11.69 -28.92
N GLY A 93 11.44 11.09 -28.32
CA GLY A 93 12.84 11.41 -28.61
C GLY A 93 13.32 11.00 -30.02
N LYS A 94 12.65 10.05 -30.67
CA LYS A 94 12.90 9.68 -32.08
C LYS A 94 12.20 10.60 -33.08
N ARG A 95 11.09 11.22 -32.70
CA ARG A 95 10.31 12.09 -33.62
C ARG A 95 10.98 13.45 -33.85
N LEU A 96 11.79 13.93 -32.89
CA LEU A 96 12.48 15.23 -32.95
C LEU A 96 13.84 15.20 -33.66
N ARG A 97 14.40 14.02 -34.01
CA ARG A 97 15.65 13.91 -34.79
C ARG A 97 15.45 13.61 -36.29
N SER A 98 14.20 13.55 -36.76
CA SER A 98 13.85 13.29 -38.17
C SER A 98 13.26 14.50 -38.91
N LYS A 99 13.14 15.67 -38.26
CA LYS A 99 12.96 16.95 -38.96
C LYS A 99 14.28 17.70 -38.82
N GLY A 100 14.97 17.85 -39.95
CA GLY A 100 16.28 18.48 -40.04
C GLY A 100 16.27 19.99 -39.88
#